data_AF-S9SLX3-F1
#
_entry.id   AF-S9SLX3-F1
#
_cell.length_a   1.000
_cell.length_b   1.000
_cell.length_c   1.000
_cell.angle_alpha   90.00
_cell.angle_beta   90.00
_cell.angle_gamma   90.00
#
_symmetry.space_group_name_H-M   'P 1'
#
loop_
_entity.id
_entity.type
_entity.pdbx_description
1 polymer ?
#
loop_
_entity_poly.entity_id
_entity_poly.type
_entity_poly.pdbx_seq_one_letter_code
_entity_poly.pdbx_strand_id
1 'polypeptide(L)'
;MNGPVPVFEGERLRATLFPGRADRVIVTFDWRREGRTGFAPLDHATGFARQGFTQIAVRTAANDWFLNRETLALEAALARAVEGRGRVQMLGFSMGAYAALRFARALGARQAVVVSPQFSLAAPWERRYPEAALWDETLGALAPRAVPGLRGLLIYDPFVPEDRLHAEAIRCLFPALQGVRLGHGGHPAIRTLRGAGGMRHVFEQAGVRAARAGPILAAHRAARRGSRGWWLRLAAHAAARRPALAALARARAQHLPPAAGDDASEP
;
A
#
# COMPACT_ATOMS: atom_id res chain seq x y z
N MET A 1 23.01 16.83 9.18
CA MET A 1 22.37 15.63 8.57
C MET A 1 22.74 15.66 7.10
N ASN A 2 23.24 14.56 6.54
CA ASN A 2 23.46 14.51 5.09
C ASN A 2 22.10 14.67 4.40
N GLY A 3 22.06 15.54 3.38
CA GLY A 3 20.84 15.86 2.64
C GLY A 3 20.29 14.65 1.86
N PRO A 4 19.12 14.82 1.21
CA PRO A 4 18.61 13.83 0.28
C PRO A 4 19.61 13.58 -0.85
N VAL A 5 19.80 12.30 -1.22
CA VAL A 5 20.70 11.85 -2.29
C VAL A 5 19.86 11.23 -3.40
N PRO A 6 19.91 11.74 -4.63
CA PRO A 6 19.26 11.09 -5.76
C PRO A 6 19.85 9.69 -6.01
N VAL A 7 18.98 8.69 -6.12
CA VAL A 7 19.32 7.30 -6.48
C VAL A 7 18.98 7.03 -7.95
N PHE A 8 17.87 7.58 -8.41
CA PHE A 8 17.41 7.51 -9.79
C PHE A 8 16.63 8.78 -10.13
N GLU A 9 16.94 9.38 -11.27
CA GLU A 9 16.26 10.56 -11.80
C GLU A 9 15.86 10.32 -13.25
N GLY A 10 14.59 9.97 -13.44
CA GLY A 10 13.96 9.89 -14.75
C GLY A 10 12.90 10.98 -14.92
N GLU A 11 12.31 11.00 -16.11
CA GLU A 11 11.18 11.85 -16.45
C GLU A 11 9.90 11.38 -15.77
N ARG A 12 9.73 10.05 -15.60
CA ARG A 12 8.53 9.45 -15.00
C ARG A 12 8.76 8.97 -13.58
N LEU A 13 9.95 8.46 -13.26
CA LEU A 13 10.25 7.84 -11.98
C LEU A 13 11.43 8.52 -11.28
N ARG A 14 11.34 8.63 -9.96
CA ARG A 14 12.44 9.12 -9.11
C ARG A 14 12.62 8.22 -7.92
N ALA A 15 13.86 8.00 -7.51
CA ALA A 15 14.20 7.42 -6.21
C ALA A 15 15.13 8.37 -5.47
N THR A 16 14.79 8.70 -4.23
CA THR A 16 15.60 9.58 -3.38
C THR A 16 15.91 8.87 -2.08
N LEU A 17 17.19 8.80 -1.74
CA LEU A 17 17.69 8.25 -0.48
C LEU A 17 17.85 9.35 0.55
N PHE A 18 17.27 9.13 1.73
CA PHE A 18 17.46 9.94 2.91
C PHE A 18 18.36 9.16 3.87
N PRO A 19 19.60 9.64 4.12
CA PRO A 19 20.55 8.92 4.97
C PRO A 19 20.02 8.77 6.40
N GLY A 20 20.06 7.54 6.91
CA GLY A 20 19.78 7.22 8.31
C GLY A 20 21.03 6.73 9.03
N ARG A 21 20.89 6.47 10.34
CA ARG A 21 21.96 5.92 11.19
C ARG A 21 21.74 4.46 11.56
N ALA A 22 20.55 3.92 11.33
CA ALA A 22 20.21 2.54 11.64
C ALA A 22 20.68 1.59 10.54
N ASP A 23 20.99 0.35 10.93
CA ASP A 23 21.22 -0.79 10.03
C ASP A 23 19.90 -1.35 9.45
N ARG A 24 19.02 -0.44 9.00
CA ARG A 24 17.71 -0.75 8.44
C ARG A 24 17.37 0.24 7.34
N VAL A 25 16.91 -0.29 6.22
CA VAL A 25 16.40 0.49 5.10
C VAL A 25 14.88 0.34 5.05
N ILE A 26 14.16 1.45 4.87
CA ILE A 26 12.73 1.42 4.56
C ILE A 26 12.50 2.04 3.19
N VAL A 27 11.84 1.31 2.30
CA VAL A 27 11.48 1.78 0.98
C VAL A 27 9.99 2.11 0.96
N THR A 28 9.65 3.33 0.55
CA THR A 28 8.27 3.80 0.46
C THR A 28 7.95 4.14 -0.99
N PHE A 29 6.77 3.76 -1.45
CA PHE A 29 6.33 3.97 -2.83
C PHE A 29 5.15 4.95 -2.88
N ASP A 30 5.15 5.83 -3.89
CA ASP A 30 3.97 6.63 -4.22
C ASP A 30 2.74 5.74 -4.48
N TRP A 31 1.57 6.24 -4.07
CA TRP A 31 0.27 5.65 -4.40
C TRP A 31 -0.34 6.36 -5.60
N ARG A 32 -1.39 5.79 -6.20
CA ARG A 32 -2.18 6.43 -7.25
C ARG A 32 -2.84 7.68 -6.68
N ARG A 33 -2.87 8.81 -7.42
CA ARG A 33 -3.61 10.02 -7.02
C ARG A 33 -4.45 10.51 -8.18
N GLU A 34 -5.73 10.79 -7.95
CA GLU A 34 -6.58 11.36 -8.98
C GLU A 34 -6.01 12.70 -9.49
N GLY A 35 -6.05 12.91 -10.81
CA GLY A 35 -5.50 14.13 -11.42
C GLY A 35 -3.99 14.33 -11.28
N ARG A 36 -3.21 13.28 -10.97
CA ARG A 36 -1.74 13.38 -10.83
C ARG A 36 -1.10 14.01 -12.07
N THR A 37 -0.41 15.12 -11.86
CA THR A 37 0.42 15.82 -12.84
C THR A 37 1.81 16.06 -12.24
N GLY A 38 2.77 15.21 -12.57
CA GLY A 38 4.14 15.34 -12.09
C GLY A 38 4.38 14.75 -10.69
N PHE A 39 5.57 15.01 -10.15
CA PHE A 39 6.00 14.45 -8.87
C PHE A 39 5.39 15.20 -7.69
N ALA A 40 4.93 14.45 -6.69
CA ALA A 40 4.54 15.04 -5.41
C ALA A 40 5.78 15.56 -4.65
N PRO A 41 5.64 16.62 -3.83
CA PRO A 41 6.71 17.07 -2.94
C PRO A 41 7.24 15.98 -2.01
N LEU A 42 8.51 16.08 -1.61
CA LEU A 42 9.16 15.13 -0.71
C LEU A 42 8.83 15.35 0.78
N ASP A 43 7.97 16.32 1.11
CA ASP A 43 7.76 16.84 2.47
C ASP A 43 7.31 15.78 3.49
N HIS A 44 6.64 14.72 3.03
CA HIS A 44 6.19 13.60 3.86
C HIS A 44 7.13 12.38 3.83
N ALA A 45 8.23 12.44 3.06
CA ALA A 45 9.13 11.32 2.80
C ALA A 45 10.25 11.12 3.83
N THR A 46 10.18 11.78 4.99
CA THR A 46 11.27 11.75 6.00
C THR A 46 10.86 11.16 7.34
N GLY A 47 9.62 10.71 7.49
CA GLY A 47 9.09 10.21 8.77
C GLY A 47 9.92 9.07 9.37
N PHE A 48 10.41 8.14 8.54
CA PHE A 48 11.30 7.08 9.00
C PHE A 48 12.76 7.51 9.09
N ALA A 49 13.21 8.40 8.20
CA ALA A 49 14.55 8.98 8.30
C ALA A 49 14.76 9.70 9.65
N ARG A 50 13.76 10.44 10.12
CA ARG A 50 13.74 11.07 11.46
C ARG A 50 13.76 10.05 12.60
N GLN A 51 13.31 8.82 12.36
CA GLN A 51 13.41 7.69 13.31
C GLN A 51 14.73 6.90 13.15
N GLY A 52 15.65 7.38 12.33
CA GLY A 52 16.99 6.82 12.13
C GLY A 52 17.12 5.81 11.00
N PHE A 53 16.05 5.42 10.30
CA PHE A 53 16.15 4.51 9.15
C PHE A 53 16.86 5.20 7.98
N THR A 54 17.61 4.44 7.20
CA THR A 54 17.87 4.88 5.82
C THR A 54 16.55 4.74 5.06
N GLN A 55 16.03 5.82 4.48
CA GLN A 55 14.78 5.77 3.74
C GLN A 55 15.04 5.94 2.25
N ILE A 56 14.44 5.11 1.40
CA ILE A 56 14.39 5.33 -0.05
C ILE A 56 12.94 5.62 -0.43
N ALA A 57 12.68 6.82 -0.92
CA ALA A 57 11.37 7.21 -1.42
C ALA A 57 11.33 7.06 -2.94
N VAL A 58 10.48 6.16 -3.43
CA VAL A 58 10.22 5.93 -4.85
C VAL A 58 8.96 6.68 -5.25
N ARG A 59 9.09 7.57 -6.22
CA ARG A 59 8.05 8.50 -6.68
C ARG A 59 7.77 8.31 -8.16
N THR A 60 6.54 8.59 -8.56
CA THR A 60 6.14 8.58 -9.98
C THR A 60 5.40 9.87 -10.34
N ALA A 61 5.65 10.36 -11.55
CA ALA A 61 5.01 11.53 -12.11
C ALA A 61 3.62 11.24 -12.71
N ALA A 62 3.23 9.97 -12.80
CA ALA A 62 1.96 9.53 -13.40
C ALA A 62 1.34 8.36 -12.62
N ASN A 63 0.09 8.03 -12.93
CA ASN A 63 -0.58 6.81 -12.43
C ASN A 63 -0.30 5.62 -13.36
N ASP A 64 0.98 5.43 -13.70
CA ASP A 64 1.45 4.42 -14.65
C ASP A 64 1.90 3.12 -13.97
N TRP A 65 1.60 2.97 -12.68
CA TRP A 65 1.93 1.77 -11.89
C TRP A 65 3.41 1.43 -11.85
N PHE A 66 4.27 2.42 -12.10
CA PHE A 66 5.71 2.21 -12.28
C PHE A 66 6.00 1.23 -13.43
N LEU A 67 5.17 1.24 -14.48
CA LEU A 67 5.27 0.44 -15.70
C LEU A 67 5.45 1.36 -16.90
N ASN A 68 6.71 1.66 -17.19
CA ASN A 68 7.15 2.54 -18.26
C ASN A 68 8.59 2.21 -18.68
N ARG A 69 9.15 2.95 -19.65
CA ARG A 69 10.52 2.73 -20.15
C ARG A 69 11.63 2.80 -19.10
N GLU A 70 11.42 3.49 -17.98
CA GLU A 70 12.42 3.71 -16.91
C GLU A 70 12.43 2.60 -15.86
N THR A 71 11.47 1.70 -15.95
CA THR A 71 11.09 0.76 -14.89
C THR A 71 12.18 -0.28 -14.59
N LEU A 72 12.92 -0.73 -15.60
CA LEU A 72 14.08 -1.63 -15.43
C LEU A 72 15.31 -0.87 -14.93
N ALA A 73 15.53 0.36 -15.40
CA ALA A 73 16.65 1.18 -14.95
C ALA A 73 16.51 1.59 -13.48
N LEU A 74 15.29 1.91 -13.04
CA LEU A 74 14.96 2.11 -11.63
C LEU A 74 15.20 0.83 -10.82
N GLU A 75 14.78 -0.33 -11.32
CA GLU A 75 15.00 -1.62 -10.63
C GLU A 75 16.49 -1.88 -10.36
N ALA A 76 17.34 -1.66 -11.36
CA ALA A 76 18.79 -1.79 -11.22
C ALA A 76 19.39 -0.74 -10.25
N ALA A 77 18.91 0.51 -10.31
CA ALA A 77 19.36 1.56 -9.40
C ALA A 77 18.98 1.27 -7.94
N LEU A 78 17.77 0.76 -7.70
CA LEU A 78 17.32 0.34 -6.38
C LEU A 78 18.16 -0.82 -5.82
N ALA A 79 18.51 -1.81 -6.65
CA ALA A 79 19.37 -2.92 -6.24
C ALA A 79 20.74 -2.43 -5.77
N ARG A 80 21.41 -1.57 -6.56
CA ARG A 80 22.68 -0.95 -6.15
C ARG A 80 22.54 -0.08 -4.91
N ALA A 81 21.44 0.65 -4.78
CA ALA A 81 21.23 1.55 -3.66
C ALA A 81 21.08 0.83 -2.31
N VAL A 82 20.65 -0.43 -2.29
CA VAL A 82 20.53 -1.24 -1.06
C VAL A 82 21.69 -2.21 -0.86
N GLU A 83 22.60 -2.33 -1.82
CA GLU A 83 23.78 -3.19 -1.71
C GLU A 83 24.64 -2.82 -0.50
N GLY A 84 25.06 -3.82 0.27
CA GLY A 84 25.85 -3.63 1.49
C GLY A 84 25.10 -2.94 2.65
N ARG A 85 23.81 -2.61 2.49
CA ARG A 85 22.99 -2.05 3.57
C ARG A 85 22.31 -3.15 4.37
N GLY A 86 21.87 -2.77 5.57
CA GLY A 86 21.14 -3.64 6.48
C GLY A 86 19.76 -4.10 5.97
N ARG A 87 18.92 -4.53 6.91
CA ARG A 87 17.62 -5.13 6.60
C ARG A 87 16.72 -4.17 5.82
N VAL A 88 16.30 -4.58 4.62
CA VAL A 88 15.35 -3.83 3.79
C VAL A 88 13.91 -4.18 4.14
N GLN A 89 13.13 -3.15 4.43
CA GLN A 89 11.70 -3.17 4.76
C GLN A 89 10.96 -2.29 3.74
N MET A 90 9.68 -2.57 3.48
CA MET A 90 8.89 -1.82 2.50
C MET A 90 7.51 -1.43 3.03
N LEU A 91 7.03 -0.27 2.59
CA LEU A 91 5.66 0.20 2.83
C LEU A 91 5.06 0.71 1.52
N GLY A 92 3.87 0.21 1.19
CA GLY A 92 3.15 0.65 0.00
C GLY A 92 1.63 0.59 0.16
N PHE A 93 0.93 1.44 -0.59
CA PHE A 93 -0.53 1.55 -0.61
C PHE A 93 -1.04 1.50 -2.05
N SER A 94 -2.03 0.63 -2.33
CA SER A 94 -2.63 0.41 -3.66
C SER A 94 -1.55 0.25 -4.74
N MET A 95 -1.45 1.19 -5.68
CA MET A 95 -0.37 1.25 -6.67
C MET A 95 1.05 1.14 -6.08
N GLY A 96 1.33 1.78 -4.95
CA GLY A 96 2.63 1.68 -4.28
C GLY A 96 2.82 0.32 -3.59
N ALA A 97 1.73 -0.35 -3.22
CA ALA A 97 1.77 -1.69 -2.64
C ALA A 97 2.10 -2.74 -3.73
N TYR A 98 1.53 -2.58 -4.92
CA TYR A 98 1.93 -3.31 -6.12
C TYR A 98 3.42 -3.12 -6.42
N ALA A 99 3.89 -1.86 -6.46
CA ALA A 99 5.30 -1.55 -6.70
C ALA A 99 6.22 -2.21 -5.66
N ALA A 100 5.86 -2.17 -4.37
CA ALA A 100 6.62 -2.82 -3.31
C ALA A 100 6.80 -4.33 -3.57
N LEU A 101 5.76 -5.04 -4.02
CA LEU A 101 5.87 -6.46 -4.36
C LEU A 101 6.71 -6.67 -5.63
N ARG A 102 6.53 -5.83 -6.65
CA ARG A 102 7.26 -5.88 -7.92
C ARG A 102 8.77 -5.69 -7.75
N PHE A 103 9.18 -4.72 -6.94
CA PHE A 103 10.59 -4.42 -6.67
C PHE A 103 11.20 -5.25 -5.53
N ALA A 104 10.41 -6.10 -4.85
CA ALA A 104 10.84 -6.81 -3.64
C ALA A 104 12.14 -7.61 -3.83
N ARG A 105 12.28 -8.30 -4.96
CA ARG A 105 13.46 -9.11 -5.28
C ARG A 105 14.71 -8.26 -5.49
N ALA A 106 14.61 -7.22 -6.31
CA ALA A 106 15.72 -6.30 -6.57
C ALA A 106 16.20 -5.60 -5.29
N LEU A 107 15.26 -5.31 -4.39
CA LEU A 107 15.54 -4.70 -3.09
C LEU A 107 16.04 -5.69 -2.03
N GLY A 108 16.12 -6.99 -2.32
CA GLY A 108 16.45 -8.02 -1.32
C GLY A 108 15.54 -7.95 -0.08
N ALA A 109 14.28 -7.54 -0.27
CA ALA A 109 13.41 -7.14 0.82
C ALA A 109 13.09 -8.31 1.77
N ARG A 110 13.12 -8.03 3.08
CA ARG A 110 12.85 -9.03 4.12
C ARG A 110 11.49 -8.87 4.78
N GLN A 111 10.90 -7.68 4.68
CA GLN A 111 9.57 -7.40 5.20
C GLN A 111 8.83 -6.39 4.31
N ALA A 112 7.54 -6.61 4.09
CA ALA A 112 6.66 -5.61 3.46
C ALA A 112 5.36 -5.45 4.26
N VAL A 113 4.92 -4.21 4.43
CA VAL A 113 3.54 -3.89 4.80
C VAL A 113 2.88 -3.28 3.58
N VAL A 114 1.99 -4.05 2.96
CA VAL A 114 1.32 -3.71 1.70
C VAL A 114 -0.18 -3.61 1.94
N VAL A 115 -0.77 -2.50 1.50
CA VAL A 115 -2.18 -2.19 1.76
C VAL A 115 -2.95 -2.12 0.45
N SER A 116 -3.99 -2.95 0.33
CA SER A 116 -4.81 -3.13 -0.86
C SER A 116 -4.00 -3.25 -2.17
N PRO A 117 -2.94 -4.09 -2.24
CA PRO A 117 -2.17 -4.26 -3.46
C PRO A 117 -2.97 -4.96 -4.56
N GLN A 118 -2.63 -4.65 -5.79
CA GLN A 118 -3.04 -5.36 -6.98
C GLN A 118 -2.04 -6.48 -7.29
N PHE A 119 -2.55 -7.64 -7.71
CA PHE A 119 -1.72 -8.74 -8.22
C PHE A 119 -1.36 -8.52 -9.69
N SER A 120 -2.38 -8.21 -10.49
CA SER A 120 -2.27 -7.88 -11.92
C SER A 120 -3.33 -6.85 -12.26
N LEU A 121 -2.97 -5.90 -13.12
CA LEU A 121 -3.89 -4.87 -13.61
C LEU A 121 -4.70 -5.35 -14.81
N ALA A 122 -4.24 -6.41 -15.47
CA ALA A 122 -4.90 -7.06 -16.60
C ALA A 122 -5.78 -8.25 -16.17
N ALA A 123 -5.93 -8.49 -14.86
CA ALA A 123 -6.75 -9.59 -14.37
C ALA A 123 -8.22 -9.42 -14.85
N PRO A 124 -8.92 -10.47 -15.31
CA PRO A 124 -10.27 -10.34 -15.87
C PRO A 124 -11.33 -9.75 -14.91
N TRP A 125 -11.09 -9.87 -13.60
CA TRP A 125 -11.94 -9.30 -12.54
C TRP A 125 -11.56 -7.88 -12.15
N GLU A 126 -10.45 -7.34 -12.65
CA GLU A 126 -10.02 -5.97 -12.38
C GLU A 126 -10.60 -5.03 -13.46
N ARG A 127 -11.58 -4.22 -13.07
CA ARG A 127 -12.23 -3.25 -13.98
C ARG A 127 -11.94 -1.80 -13.61
N ARG A 128 -11.21 -1.55 -12.52
CA ARG A 128 -10.96 -0.19 -12.01
C ARG A 128 -9.95 0.59 -12.83
N TYR A 129 -9.08 -0.12 -13.57
CA TYR A 129 -7.96 0.46 -14.30
C TYR A 129 -7.99 0.04 -15.78
N PRO A 130 -8.96 0.52 -16.57
CA PRO A 130 -9.05 0.20 -18.00
C PRO A 130 -7.78 0.57 -18.79
N GLU A 131 -7.03 1.56 -18.32
CA GLU A 131 -5.74 1.95 -18.89
C GLU A 131 -4.65 0.87 -18.79
N ALA A 132 -4.89 -0.22 -18.05
CA ALA A 132 -3.97 -1.34 -17.91
C ALA A 132 -3.56 -1.98 -19.24
N ALA A 133 -4.44 -1.93 -20.25
CA ALA A 133 -4.14 -2.42 -21.59
C ALA A 133 -3.01 -1.65 -22.30
N LEU A 134 -2.63 -0.47 -21.80
CA LEU A 134 -1.54 0.34 -22.34
C LEU A 134 -0.16 -0.04 -21.77
N TRP A 135 -0.10 -0.89 -20.75
CA TRP A 135 1.14 -1.25 -20.06
C TRP A 135 1.59 -2.66 -20.43
N ASP A 136 2.91 -2.84 -20.44
CA ASP A 136 3.53 -4.15 -20.65
C ASP A 136 3.27 -5.06 -19.43
N GLU A 137 2.42 -6.07 -19.63
CA GLU A 137 2.09 -7.05 -18.59
C GLU A 137 3.31 -7.87 -18.13
N THR A 138 4.25 -8.18 -19.03
CA THR A 138 5.46 -8.94 -18.70
C THR A 138 6.39 -8.12 -17.81
N LEU A 139 6.49 -6.82 -18.09
CA LEU A 139 7.22 -5.86 -17.24
C LEU A 139 6.61 -5.78 -15.83
N GLY A 140 5.28 -5.86 -15.75
CA GLY A 140 4.51 -5.80 -14.51
C GLY A 140 4.30 -7.12 -13.77
N ALA A 141 4.63 -8.27 -14.39
CA ALA A 141 4.36 -9.57 -13.80
C ALA A 141 5.12 -9.78 -12.48
N LEU A 142 4.38 -10.17 -11.44
CA LEU A 142 4.93 -10.44 -10.11
C LEU A 142 5.60 -11.83 -10.01
N ALA A 143 5.12 -12.83 -10.75
CA ALA A 143 5.62 -14.21 -10.63
C ALA A 143 7.14 -14.35 -10.87
N PRO A 144 7.74 -13.76 -11.92
CA PRO A 144 9.20 -13.82 -12.12
C PRO A 144 10.02 -13.07 -11.05
N ARG A 145 9.34 -12.25 -10.24
CA ARG A 145 9.93 -11.38 -9.21
C ARG A 145 9.52 -11.79 -7.80
N ALA A 146 8.81 -12.91 -7.66
CA ALA A 146 8.27 -13.37 -6.40
C ALA A 146 9.39 -13.66 -5.40
N VAL A 147 9.13 -13.35 -4.13
CA VAL A 147 10.03 -13.63 -3.02
C VAL A 147 9.24 -14.44 -2.00
N PRO A 148 9.24 -15.79 -2.08
CA PRO A 148 8.38 -16.61 -1.24
C PRO A 148 8.61 -16.40 0.27
N GLY A 149 9.83 -16.05 0.66
CA GLY A 149 10.23 -15.75 2.04
C GLY A 149 9.96 -14.30 2.51
N LEU A 150 9.33 -13.45 1.69
CA LEU A 150 8.98 -12.08 2.08
C LEU A 150 7.90 -12.11 3.16
N ARG A 151 8.28 -11.72 4.38
CA ARG A 151 7.37 -11.67 5.53
C ARG A 151 6.67 -10.31 5.62
N GLY A 152 5.67 -10.22 6.49
CA GLY A 152 5.01 -8.96 6.81
C GLY A 152 3.50 -9.05 6.65
N LEU A 153 2.85 -7.95 6.29
CA LEU A 153 1.40 -7.82 6.33
C LEU A 153 0.84 -7.49 4.95
N LEU A 154 -0.13 -8.29 4.51
CA LEU A 154 -0.97 -8.04 3.35
C LEU A 154 -2.34 -7.59 3.84
N ILE A 155 -2.58 -6.29 3.85
CA ILE A 155 -3.77 -5.67 4.43
C ILE A 155 -4.79 -5.41 3.33
N TYR A 156 -6.02 -5.90 3.49
CA TYR A 156 -7.06 -5.77 2.46
C TYR A 156 -8.48 -5.81 3.07
N ASP A 157 -9.48 -5.33 2.34
CA ASP A 157 -10.88 -5.47 2.72
C ASP A 157 -11.46 -6.72 2.04
N PRO A 158 -11.81 -7.79 2.77
CA PRO A 158 -12.37 -9.00 2.17
C PRO A 158 -13.75 -8.79 1.52
N PHE A 159 -14.43 -7.66 1.78
CA PHE A 159 -15.73 -7.34 1.21
C PHE A 159 -15.66 -6.49 -0.06
N VAL A 160 -14.46 -6.08 -0.47
CA VAL A 160 -14.19 -5.59 -1.83
C VAL A 160 -13.73 -6.81 -2.66
N PRO A 161 -14.55 -7.32 -3.60
CA PRO A 161 -14.25 -8.56 -4.32
C PRO A 161 -12.88 -8.57 -4.99
N GLU A 162 -12.50 -7.47 -5.62
CA GLU A 162 -11.23 -7.30 -6.34
C GLU A 162 -10.04 -7.36 -5.37
N ASP A 163 -10.10 -6.67 -4.23
CA ASP A 163 -9.05 -6.70 -3.21
C ASP A 163 -8.89 -8.11 -2.61
N ARG A 164 -9.98 -8.85 -2.43
CA ARG A 164 -9.93 -10.24 -1.96
C ARG A 164 -9.23 -11.14 -2.99
N LEU A 165 -9.61 -11.05 -4.26
CA LEU A 165 -9.02 -11.86 -5.34
C LEU A 165 -7.53 -11.53 -5.54
N HIS A 166 -7.16 -10.26 -5.48
CA HIS A 166 -5.73 -9.86 -5.52
C HIS A 166 -4.97 -10.40 -4.31
N ALA A 167 -5.53 -10.31 -3.11
CA ALA A 167 -4.87 -10.84 -1.92
C ALA A 167 -4.69 -12.37 -1.96
N GLU A 168 -5.66 -13.10 -2.51
CA GLU A 168 -5.56 -14.55 -2.73
C GLU A 168 -4.44 -14.88 -3.73
N ALA A 169 -4.41 -14.23 -4.90
CA ALA A 169 -3.39 -14.43 -5.91
C ALA A 169 -1.97 -14.05 -5.44
N ILE A 170 -1.83 -12.94 -4.70
CA ILE A 170 -0.56 -12.51 -4.11
C ILE A 170 -0.03 -13.57 -3.12
N ARG A 171 -0.90 -14.17 -2.30
CA ARG A 171 -0.46 -15.18 -1.33
C ARG A 171 0.03 -16.48 -1.96
N CYS A 172 -0.35 -16.78 -3.21
CA CYS A 172 0.25 -17.88 -3.96
C CYS A 172 1.74 -17.63 -4.26
N LEU A 173 2.13 -16.39 -4.53
CA LEU A 173 3.53 -16.01 -4.83
C LEU A 173 4.33 -15.60 -3.58
N PHE A 174 3.65 -15.05 -2.58
CA PHE A 174 4.23 -14.53 -1.34
C PHE A 174 3.59 -15.18 -0.12
N PRO A 175 3.72 -16.51 0.06
CA PRO A 175 3.02 -17.26 1.11
C PRO A 175 3.39 -16.84 2.54
N ALA A 176 4.57 -16.22 2.73
CA ALA A 176 5.02 -15.73 4.02
C ALA A 176 4.39 -14.38 4.45
N LEU A 177 3.62 -13.72 3.58
CA LEU A 177 2.83 -12.54 3.95
C LEU A 177 1.59 -12.95 4.75
N GLN A 178 1.43 -12.37 5.94
CA GLN A 178 0.25 -12.56 6.75
C GLN A 178 -0.91 -11.71 6.19
N GLY A 179 -1.99 -12.37 5.77
CA GLY A 179 -3.23 -11.68 5.40
C GLY A 179 -3.90 -11.01 6.60
N VAL A 180 -4.23 -9.71 6.47
CA VAL A 180 -4.88 -8.90 7.49
C VAL A 180 -6.17 -8.33 6.91
N ARG A 181 -7.31 -8.83 7.39
CA ARG A 181 -8.64 -8.49 6.88
C ARG A 181 -9.22 -7.31 7.64
N LEU A 182 -9.33 -6.15 6.99
CA LEU A 182 -10.00 -4.96 7.51
C LEU A 182 -11.39 -4.81 6.86
N GLY A 183 -12.34 -5.62 7.34
CA GLY A 183 -13.67 -5.71 6.76
C GLY A 183 -14.45 -4.40 6.77
N HIS A 184 -15.01 -4.05 5.60
CA HIS A 184 -15.72 -2.79 5.33
C HIS A 184 -14.83 -1.55 5.48
N GLY A 185 -13.51 -1.74 5.32
CA GLY A 185 -12.52 -0.66 5.21
C GLY A 185 -12.56 0.07 3.87
N GLY A 186 -13.11 -0.53 2.82
CA GLY A 186 -13.09 -0.01 1.45
C GLY A 186 -11.76 -0.22 0.74
N HIS A 187 -11.49 0.55 -0.31
CA HIS A 187 -10.22 0.52 -1.05
C HIS A 187 -9.52 1.88 -1.03
N PRO A 188 -8.40 2.09 -0.31
CA PRO A 188 -7.66 1.06 0.39
C PRO A 188 -8.34 0.66 1.71
N ALA A 189 -8.07 -0.56 2.19
CA ALA A 189 -8.71 -1.16 3.36
C ALA A 189 -8.53 -0.40 4.69
N ILE A 190 -7.62 0.57 4.69
CA ILE A 190 -7.25 1.40 5.84
C ILE A 190 -8.08 2.69 5.95
N ARG A 191 -9.07 2.97 5.08
CA ARG A 191 -9.81 4.25 5.14
C ARG A 191 -10.38 4.52 6.53
N THR A 192 -10.95 3.50 7.18
CA THR A 192 -11.46 3.56 8.56
C THR A 192 -10.40 3.99 9.59
N LEU A 193 -9.10 3.81 9.31
CA LEU A 193 -8.02 4.20 10.22
C LEU A 193 -7.63 5.68 10.09
N ARG A 194 -7.96 6.37 8.99
CA ARG A 194 -7.48 7.73 8.72
C ARG A 194 -8.06 8.74 9.70
N GLY A 195 -9.39 8.89 9.71
CA GLY A 195 -10.08 9.81 10.62
C GLY A 195 -9.91 9.48 12.11
N ALA A 196 -9.51 8.25 12.44
CA ALA A 196 -9.28 7.81 13.82
C ALA A 196 -7.80 7.85 14.27
N GLY A 197 -6.89 8.38 13.45
CA GLY A 197 -5.46 8.43 13.78
C GLY A 197 -4.76 7.07 13.82
N GLY A 198 -5.41 6.00 13.35
CA GLY A 198 -4.90 4.63 13.35
C GLY A 198 -3.80 4.35 12.32
N MET A 199 -3.56 5.28 11.39
CA MET A 199 -2.51 5.17 10.37
C MET A 199 -1.13 4.97 10.98
N ARG A 200 -0.86 5.57 12.15
CA ARG A 200 0.41 5.41 12.88
C ARG A 200 0.79 3.95 13.07
N HIS A 201 -0.18 3.07 13.33
CA HIS A 201 0.08 1.65 13.54
C HIS A 201 0.54 0.94 12.27
N VAL A 202 0.09 1.39 11.08
CA VAL A 202 0.59 0.85 9.81
C VAL A 202 2.06 1.25 9.61
N PHE A 203 2.41 2.52 9.86
CA PHE A 203 3.78 3.01 9.78
C PHE A 203 4.71 2.34 10.81
N GLU A 204 4.27 2.23 12.06
CA GLU A 204 4.99 1.51 13.13
C GLU A 204 5.25 0.06 12.72
N GLN A 205 4.23 -0.66 12.25
CA GLN A 205 4.39 -2.05 11.84
C GLN A 205 5.30 -2.21 10.60
N ALA A 206 5.38 -1.21 9.73
CA ALA A 206 6.33 -1.22 8.62
C ALA A 206 7.78 -1.06 9.11
N GLY A 207 8.02 -0.32 10.20
CA GLY A 207 9.34 -0.04 10.77
C GLY A 207 9.88 -1.09 11.75
N VAL A 208 9.03 -1.81 12.48
CA VAL A 208 9.49 -2.88 13.40
C VAL A 208 10.15 -4.03 12.62
N ARG A 209 11.07 -4.77 13.27
CA ARG A 209 11.80 -5.89 12.62
C ARG A 209 10.89 -7.03 12.15
N ALA A 210 9.77 -7.23 12.86
CA ALA A 210 8.76 -8.26 12.58
C ALA A 210 7.36 -7.66 12.79
N ALA A 211 6.70 -7.33 11.68
CA ALA A 211 5.35 -6.76 11.68
C ALA A 211 4.32 -7.74 12.25
N ARG A 212 3.36 -7.22 13.00
CA ARG A 212 2.26 -7.98 13.62
C ARG A 212 0.92 -7.35 13.26
N ALA A 213 -0.05 -8.19 12.93
CA ALA A 213 -1.40 -7.73 12.59
C ALA A 213 -2.16 -7.13 13.79
N GLY A 214 -1.85 -7.55 15.02
CA GLY A 214 -2.61 -7.23 16.24
C GLY A 214 -2.92 -5.75 16.44
N PRO A 215 -1.91 -4.84 16.43
CA PRO A 215 -2.14 -3.41 16.61
C PRO A 215 -3.07 -2.79 15.57
N ILE A 216 -2.91 -3.16 14.30
CA ILE A 216 -3.75 -2.65 13.19
C ILE A 216 -5.18 -3.18 13.32
N LEU A 217 -5.36 -4.47 13.64
CA LEU A 217 -6.68 -5.07 13.86
C LEU A 217 -7.41 -4.45 15.06
N ALA A 218 -6.68 -4.13 16.14
CA ALA A 218 -7.23 -3.45 17.30
C ALA A 218 -7.66 -2.02 16.96
N ALA A 219 -6.80 -1.27 16.26
CA ALA A 219 -7.11 0.09 15.81
C ALA A 219 -8.33 0.13 14.88
N HIS A 220 -8.43 -0.82 13.92
CA HIS A 220 -9.59 -0.92 13.04
C HIS A 220 -10.89 -1.24 13.80
N ARG A 221 -10.83 -2.17 14.77
CA ARG A 221 -11.98 -2.52 15.62
C ARG A 221 -12.45 -1.36 16.49
N ALA A 222 -11.54 -0.51 16.97
CA ALA A 222 -11.87 0.69 17.71
C ALA A 222 -12.50 1.76 16.79
N ALA A 223 -11.86 2.03 15.65
CA ALA A 223 -12.25 3.10 14.73
C ALA A 223 -13.61 2.86 14.06
N ARG A 224 -13.96 1.61 13.72
CA ARG A 224 -15.18 1.31 12.96
C ARG A 224 -16.48 1.79 13.62
N ARG A 225 -16.52 1.90 14.96
CA ARG A 225 -17.72 2.34 15.68
C ARG A 225 -18.09 3.80 15.37
N GLY A 226 -17.08 4.63 15.12
CA GLY A 226 -17.21 6.06 14.83
C GLY A 226 -17.07 6.43 13.36
N SER A 227 -16.81 5.48 12.45
CA SER A 227 -16.66 5.78 11.01
C SER A 227 -18.00 5.67 10.29
N ARG A 228 -18.48 6.79 9.76
CA ARG A 228 -19.69 6.84 8.93
C ARG A 228 -19.53 5.96 7.69
N GLY A 229 -18.38 6.01 7.02
CA GLY A 229 -18.08 5.23 5.82
C GLY A 229 -18.07 3.72 6.07
N TRP A 230 -17.56 3.28 7.23
CA TRP A 230 -17.62 1.87 7.60
C TRP A 230 -19.07 1.37 7.72
N TRP A 231 -19.93 2.13 8.40
CA TRP A 231 -21.35 1.78 8.53
C TRP A 231 -22.09 1.79 7.20
N LEU A 232 -21.80 2.75 6.31
CA LEU A 232 -22.40 2.79 4.97
C LEU A 232 -21.96 1.59 4.11
N ARG A 233 -20.67 1.19 4.18
CA ARG A 233 -20.16 -0.01 3.48
C ARG A 233 -20.77 -1.30 4.05
N LEU A 234 -20.92 -1.40 5.37
CA LEU A 234 -21.65 -2.51 6.00
C LEU A 234 -23.10 -2.55 5.51
N ALA A 235 -23.79 -1.40 5.47
CA ALA A 235 -25.16 -1.32 5.03
C ALA A 235 -25.33 -1.76 3.57
N ALA A 236 -24.45 -1.30 2.69
CA ALA A 236 -24.45 -1.70 1.27
C ALA A 236 -24.25 -3.21 1.13
N HIS A 237 -23.27 -3.78 1.85
CA HIS A 237 -23.01 -5.22 1.82
C HIS A 237 -24.17 -6.06 2.38
N ALA A 238 -24.81 -5.59 3.46
CA ALA A 238 -25.90 -6.30 4.13
C ALA A 238 -27.26 -6.19 3.41
N ALA A 239 -27.44 -5.21 2.51
CA ALA A 239 -28.75 -4.82 1.99
C ALA A 239 -29.58 -5.99 1.42
N ALA A 240 -28.96 -6.84 0.60
CA ALA A 240 -29.66 -7.93 -0.07
C ALA A 240 -29.96 -9.14 0.83
N ARG A 241 -29.12 -9.41 1.84
CA ARG A 241 -29.18 -10.65 2.64
C ARG A 241 -29.67 -10.43 4.07
N ARG A 242 -29.54 -9.22 4.60
CA ARG A 242 -29.80 -8.86 6.00
C ARG A 242 -30.37 -7.42 6.05
N PRO A 243 -31.57 -7.17 5.50
CA PRO A 243 -32.13 -5.82 5.38
C PRO A 243 -32.28 -5.09 6.71
N ALA A 244 -32.62 -5.79 7.80
CA ALA A 244 -32.68 -5.21 9.13
C ALA A 244 -31.31 -4.68 9.62
N LEU A 245 -30.23 -5.42 9.34
CA LEU A 245 -28.86 -4.96 9.66
C LEU A 245 -28.48 -3.76 8.80
N ALA A 246 -28.85 -3.76 7.52
CA ALA A 246 -28.60 -2.64 6.63
C ALA A 246 -29.31 -1.36 7.10
N ALA A 247 -30.57 -1.47 7.53
CA ALA A 247 -31.33 -0.35 8.10
C ALA A 247 -30.67 0.19 9.38
N LEU A 248 -30.28 -0.68 10.30
CA LEU A 248 -29.56 -0.30 11.52
C LEU A 248 -28.23 0.41 11.21
N ALA A 249 -27.48 -0.12 10.25
CA ALA A 249 -26.20 0.47 9.84
C ALA A 249 -26.38 1.86 9.20
N ARG A 250 -27.41 2.06 8.36
CA ARG A 250 -27.75 3.38 7.80
C ARG A 250 -28.16 4.36 8.89
N ALA A 251 -29.03 3.94 9.81
CA ALA A 251 -29.44 4.77 10.94
C ALA A 251 -28.23 5.18 11.80
N ARG A 252 -27.31 4.26 12.07
CA ARG A 252 -26.07 4.57 12.81
C ARG A 252 -25.19 5.57 12.06
N ALA A 253 -25.03 5.40 10.74
CA ALA A 253 -24.23 6.30 9.92
C ALA A 253 -24.76 7.75 9.88
N GLN A 254 -26.08 7.94 9.96
CA GLN A 254 -26.71 9.28 9.98
C GLN A 254 -26.33 10.11 11.21
N HIS A 255 -26.01 9.45 12.33
CA HIS A 255 -25.66 10.10 13.59
C HIS A 255 -24.15 10.31 13.77
N LEU A 256 -23.34 9.97 12.77
CA LEU A 256 -21.89 10.11 12.82
C LEU A 256 -21.42 11.28 11.94
N PRO A 257 -20.51 12.14 12.43
CA PRO A 257 -19.96 13.20 11.61
C PRO A 257 -19.13 12.60 10.46
N PRO A 258 -19.02 13.29 9.32
CA PRO A 258 -18.05 12.95 8.29
C PRO A 258 -16.63 13.02 8.86
N ALA A 259 -15.80 12.02 8.54
CA ALA A 259 -14.39 11.99 8.85
C ALA A 259 -13.55 11.59 7.63
N ALA A 260 -12.26 11.89 7.66
CA ALA A 260 -11.34 11.49 6.60
C ALA A 260 -11.38 9.97 6.38
N GLY A 261 -11.67 9.53 5.15
CA GLY A 261 -11.80 8.11 4.78
C GLY A 261 -13.24 7.59 4.75
N ASP A 262 -14.23 8.44 5.01
CA ASP A 262 -15.64 8.09 4.81
C ASP A 262 -16.07 8.20 3.33
N ASP A 263 -15.35 9.02 2.58
CA ASP A 263 -15.49 9.32 1.16
C ASP A 263 -15.13 8.13 0.26
N ALA A 264 -15.72 8.14 -0.95
CA ALA A 264 -15.56 7.09 -1.96
C ALA A 264 -14.23 7.19 -2.73
N SER A 265 -13.60 8.36 -2.77
CA SER A 265 -12.38 8.63 -3.52
C SER A 265 -11.16 7.90 -2.96
N GLU A 266 -10.31 7.40 -3.87
CA GLU A 266 -8.96 6.96 -3.56
C GLU A 266 -8.13 8.18 -3.05
N PRO A 267 -7.13 7.97 -2.18
CA PRO A 267 -6.19 9.03 -1.80
C PRO A 267 -5.30 9.53 -2.94
#